data_AF-A0A925XS65-F1
#
_entry.id   AF-A0A925XS65-F1
#
_cell.length_a   1.000
_cell.length_b   1.000
_cell.length_c   1.000
_cell.angle_alpha   90.00
_cell.angle_beta   90.00
_cell.angle_gamma   90.00
#
_symmetry.space_group_name_H-M   'P 1'
#
loop_
_entity.id
_entity.type
_entity.pdbx_description
1 polymer ?
#
loop_
_entity_poly.entity_id
_entity_poly.type
_entity_poly.pdbx_seq_one_letter_code
_entity_poly.pdbx_strand_id
1 'polypeptide(L)'
;LDIDIASSGERQVRIRISDEYLKAMNVRMITPEPASSSFGDRQHIFAFDRSLPAAATIRFELEPRTVGIQPGWVAVDGGSPISFTHFIYP
;
A
#
# COMPACT_ATOMS: atom_id res chain seq x y z
N LEU A 1 -8.09 1.40 -1.30
CA LEU A 1 -6.93 1.78 -2.13
C LEU A 1 -6.53 0.52 -2.88
N ASP A 2 -6.68 0.54 -4.20
CA ASP A 2 -6.39 -0.61 -5.04
C ASP A 2 -5.08 -0.31 -5.78
N ILE A 3 -4.13 -1.26 -5.72
CA ILE A 3 -2.81 -1.15 -6.33
C ILE A 3 -2.66 -2.31 -7.31
N ASP A 4 -2.68 -1.97 -8.58
CA ASP A 4 -2.42 -2.94 -9.64
C ASP A 4 -0.91 -3.08 -9.83
N ILE A 5 -0.44 -4.32 -9.71
CA ILE A 5 0.97 -4.67 -9.91
C ILE A 5 1.10 -5.54 -11.15
N ALA A 6 2.17 -5.30 -11.91
CA ALA A 6 2.64 -6.19 -12.96
C ALA A 6 4.05 -6.66 -12.57
N SER A 7 4.16 -7.87 -12.02
CA SER A 7 5.44 -8.45 -11.60
C SER A 7 6.07 -9.24 -12.74
N SER A 8 7.30 -8.89 -13.13
CA SER A 8 8.07 -9.56 -14.19
C SER A 8 8.92 -10.74 -13.68
N GLY A 9 8.46 -11.44 -12.63
CA GLY A 9 9.09 -12.67 -12.15
C GLY A 9 9.97 -12.52 -10.89
N GLU A 10 9.84 -11.42 -10.15
CA GLU A 10 10.49 -11.27 -8.85
C GLU A 10 10.03 -12.34 -7.83
N ARG A 11 10.85 -12.59 -6.80
CA ARG A 11 10.58 -13.64 -5.80
C ARG A 11 9.59 -13.21 -4.72
N GLN A 12 9.44 -11.91 -4.52
CA GLN A 12 8.57 -11.28 -3.52
C GLN A 12 8.26 -9.87 -3.99
N VAL A 13 7.00 -9.45 -3.88
CA VAL A 13 6.58 -8.07 -4.20
C VAL A 13 6.51 -7.25 -2.92
N ARG A 14 7.12 -6.08 -2.90
CA ARG A 14 7.15 -5.15 -1.76
C ARG A 14 6.43 -3.86 -2.12
N ILE A 15 5.31 -3.62 -1.45
CA ILE A 15 4.57 -2.37 -1.52
C ILE A 15 4.99 -1.50 -0.34
N ARG A 16 5.42 -0.27 -0.64
CA ARG A 16 5.79 0.74 0.34
C ARG A 16 4.74 1.83 0.30
N ILE A 17 4.16 2.16 1.44
CA ILE A 17 3.17 3.23 1.60
C ILE A 17 3.68 4.22 2.64
N SER A 18 3.42 5.51 2.42
CA SER A 18 3.79 6.54 3.39
C SER A 18 3.16 6.29 4.76
N ASP A 19 3.97 6.39 5.81
CA ASP A 19 3.52 6.23 7.20
C ASP A 19 2.51 7.32 7.59
N GLU A 20 2.72 8.55 7.13
CA GLU A 20 1.80 9.67 7.35
C GLU A 20 0.38 9.37 6.84
N TYR A 21 0.26 8.82 5.63
CA TYR A 21 -1.04 8.47 5.05
C TYR A 21 -1.70 7.34 5.84
N LEU A 22 -0.94 6.30 6.22
CA LEU A 22 -1.49 5.18 6.99
C LEU A 22 -1.88 5.57 8.41
N LYS A 23 -1.24 6.58 9.02
CA LYS A 23 -1.67 7.14 10.32
C LYS A 23 -3.00 7.88 10.25
N ALA A 24 -3.31 8.50 9.12
CA ALA A 24 -4.61 9.12 8.86
C ALA A 24 -5.72 8.09 8.55
N MET A 25 -5.35 6.82 8.36
CA MET A 25 -6.24 5.74 7.98
C MET A 25 -6.28 4.65 9.06
N ASN A 26 -7.33 3.86 9.03
CA ASN A 26 -7.43 2.60 9.74
C ASN A 26 -7.45 1.49 8.69
N VAL A 27 -6.37 0.70 8.61
CA VAL A 27 -6.29 -0.43 7.69
C VAL A 27 -7.14 -1.56 8.28
N ARG A 28 -8.30 -1.82 7.67
CA ARG A 28 -9.22 -2.87 8.11
C ARG A 28 -8.82 -4.23 7.58
N MET A 29 -8.48 -4.28 6.30
CA MET A 29 -8.12 -5.52 5.61
C MET A 29 -7.20 -5.24 4.44
N ILE A 30 -6.34 -6.21 4.12
CA ILE A 30 -5.48 -6.20 2.94
C ILE A 30 -5.74 -7.52 2.21
N THR A 31 -6.10 -7.43 0.93
CA THR A 31 -6.37 -8.61 0.10
C THR A 31 -5.50 -8.61 -1.16
N PRO A 32 -4.76 -9.69 -1.44
CA PRO A 32 -4.50 -10.82 -0.55
C PRO A 32 -3.69 -10.41 0.68
N GLU A 33 -3.63 -11.30 1.67
CA GLU A 33 -2.89 -11.04 2.90
C GLU A 33 -1.37 -10.95 2.62
N PRO A 34 -0.65 -9.96 3.17
CA PRO A 34 0.79 -9.88 3.04
C PRO A 34 1.47 -10.99 3.86
N ALA A 35 2.55 -11.56 3.32
CA ALA A 35 3.39 -12.53 4.02
C ALA A 35 4.10 -11.91 5.23
N SER A 36 4.41 -10.61 5.15
CA SER A 36 4.90 -9.83 6.29
C SER A 36 4.59 -8.35 6.13
N SER A 37 4.48 -7.65 7.25
CA SER A 37 4.45 -6.19 7.29
C SER A 37 5.52 -5.70 8.25
N SER A 38 6.18 -4.59 7.88
CA SER A 38 7.17 -3.94 8.73
C SER A 38 7.08 -2.42 8.62
N PHE A 39 7.48 -1.77 9.70
CA PHE A 39 7.60 -0.32 9.76
C PHE A 39 9.06 0.05 9.47
N GLY A 40 9.28 0.89 8.48
CA GLY A 40 10.53 1.63 8.29
C GLY A 40 10.39 3.07 8.79
N ASP A 41 11.46 3.86 8.73
CA ASP A 41 11.51 5.20 9.35
C ASP A 41 10.35 6.14 8.97
N ARG A 42 9.84 6.07 7.73
CA ARG A 42 8.74 6.91 7.22
C ARG A 42 7.80 6.18 6.25
N GLN A 43 7.83 4.85 6.28
CA GLN A 43 7.08 4.02 5.34
C GLN A 43 6.68 2.71 6.00
N HIS A 44 5.50 2.21 5.68
CA HIS A 44 5.17 0.81 5.92
C HIS A 44 5.50 0.00 4.68
N ILE A 45 6.07 -1.18 4.91
CA ILE A 45 6.44 -2.12 3.87
C ILE A 45 5.56 -3.36 4.05
N PHE A 46 4.81 -3.69 3.00
CA PHE A 46 4.01 -4.92 2.91
C PHE A 46 4.67 -5.82 1.88
N ALA A 47 5.12 -7.00 2.32
CA ALA A 47 5.76 -7.97 1.45
C ALA A 47 4.79 -9.10 1.14
N PHE A 48 4.62 -9.40 -0.14
CA PHE A 48 3.71 -10.41 -0.65
C PHE A 48 4.49 -11.50 -1.36
N ASP A 49 4.09 -12.75 -1.13
CA ASP A 49 4.75 -13.92 -1.70
C ASP A 49 4.41 -14.14 -3.18
N ARG A 50 5.27 -14.94 -3.82
CA ARG A 50 5.26 -15.26 -5.25
C ARG A 50 4.02 -16.00 -5.76
N SER A 51 3.10 -16.39 -4.89
CA SER A 51 1.81 -16.98 -5.29
C SER A 51 0.88 -15.95 -5.94
N LEU A 52 1.20 -14.67 -5.84
CA LEU A 52 0.54 -13.62 -6.61
C LEU A 52 0.69 -13.88 -8.12
N PRO A 53 -0.40 -13.80 -8.90
CA PRO A 53 -0.31 -13.83 -10.34
C PRO A 53 0.59 -12.71 -10.88
N ALA A 54 1.16 -12.90 -12.08
CA ALA A 54 2.04 -11.91 -12.72
C ALA A 54 1.38 -10.53 -12.89
N ALA A 55 0.05 -10.47 -12.96
CA ALA A 55 -0.73 -9.26 -12.79
C ALA A 55 -1.75 -9.48 -11.68
N ALA A 56 -1.72 -8.65 -10.65
CA ALA A 56 -2.61 -8.77 -9.50
C ALA A 56 -3.02 -7.39 -8.96
N THR A 57 -4.20 -7.33 -8.36
CA THR A 57 -4.66 -6.15 -7.63
C THR A 57 -4.52 -6.41 -6.14
N ILE A 58 -3.76 -5.58 -5.46
CA ILE A 58 -3.70 -5.56 -3.99
C ILE A 58 -4.67 -4.50 -3.49
N ARG A 59 -5.72 -4.93 -2.79
CA ARG A 59 -6.73 -4.06 -2.21
C ARG A 59 -6.47 -3.83 -0.74
N PHE A 60 -6.36 -2.55 -0.38
CA PHE A 60 -6.35 -2.07 1.00
C PHE A 60 -7.71 -1.49 1.33
N GLU A 61 -8.42 -2.10 2.26
CA GLU A 61 -9.64 -1.55 2.86
C GLU A 61 -9.25 -0.57 3.95
N LEU A 62 -9.48 0.71 3.68
CA LEU A 62 -9.08 1.81 4.52
C LEU A 62 -10.33 2.51 5.04
N GLU A 63 -10.33 2.81 6.33
CA GLU A 63 -11.33 3.66 6.96
C GLU A 63 -10.65 4.95 7.46
N PRO A 64 -11.12 6.13 7.06
CA PRO A 64 -10.54 7.39 7.53
C PRO A 64 -10.60 7.56 9.05
N ARG A 65 -9.50 8.05 9.64
CA ARG A 65 -9.46 8.52 11.04
C ARG A 65 -9.62 10.03 11.16
N THR A 66 -9.28 10.76 10.09
CA THR A 66 -9.30 12.21 10.03
C THR A 66 -10.04 12.68 8.79
N VAL A 67 -10.71 13.83 8.90
CA VAL A 67 -11.36 14.51 7.77
C VAL A 67 -10.33 15.44 7.09
N GLY A 68 -10.49 15.67 5.79
CA GLY A 68 -9.70 16.63 5.02
C GLY A 68 -8.81 15.99 3.96
N ILE A 69 -7.80 16.75 3.54
CA ILE A 69 -6.85 16.34 2.51
C ILE A 69 -5.75 15.48 3.14
N GLN A 70 -5.67 14.21 2.74
CA GLN A 70 -4.61 13.29 3.17
C GLN A 70 -3.65 13.02 2.00
N PRO A 71 -2.46 13.64 2.00
CA PRO A 71 -1.43 13.31 1.02
C PRO A 71 -0.86 11.92 1.32
N GLY A 72 -0.52 11.19 0.26
CA GLY A 72 0.08 9.87 0.37
C GLY A 72 1.00 9.57 -0.80
N TRP A 73 1.80 8.54 -0.64
CA TRP A 73 2.53 7.96 -1.76
C TRP A 73 2.60 6.45 -1.62
N VAL A 74 2.73 5.78 -2.77
CA VAL A 74 2.91 4.33 -2.86
C VAL A 74 4.08 4.03 -3.78
N ALA A 75 4.87 2.99 -3.49
CA ALA A 75 5.92 2.50 -4.37
C ALA A 75 5.91 0.96 -4.38
N VAL A 76 6.29 0.36 -5.50
CA VAL A 76 6.37 -1.10 -5.68
C VAL A 76 7.81 -1.47 -6.05
N ASP A 77 8.36 -2.52 -5.44
CA ASP A 77 9.62 -3.19 -5.83
C ASP A 77 10.79 -2.25 -6.19
N GLY A 78 11.18 -1.38 -5.26
CA GLY A 78 12.29 -0.44 -5.48
C GLY A 78 12.02 0.65 -6.52
N GLY A 79 10.86 0.65 -7.17
CA GLY A 79 10.41 1.69 -8.08
C GLY A 79 10.20 3.04 -7.41
N SER A 80 10.08 4.07 -8.25
CA SER A 80 9.83 5.44 -7.81
C SER A 80 8.45 5.56 -7.14
N PRO A 81 8.35 6.30 -6.01
CA PRO A 81 7.07 6.60 -5.40
C PRO A 81 6.13 7.35 -6.34
N ILE A 82 4.87 6.92 -6.36
CA ILE A 82 3.75 7.61 -6.98
C ILE A 82 2.99 8.33 -5.87
N SER A 83 2.97 9.66 -5.94
CA SER A 83 2.22 10.49 -5.01
C SER A 83 0.76 10.58 -5.40
N PHE A 84 -0.12 10.64 -4.40
CA PHE A 84 -1.55 10.82 -4.56
C PHE A 84 -2.12 11.64 -3.40
N THR A 85 -3.35 12.09 -3.57
CA THR A 85 -4.08 12.86 -2.57
C THR A 85 -5.47 12.28 -2.39
N HIS A 86 -5.88 12.03 -1.15
CA HIS A 86 -7.21 11.55 -0.82
C HIS A 86 -7.99 12.67 -0.11
N PHE A 87 -9.12 13.10 -0.69
CA PHE A 87 -10.01 14.05 -0.05
C PHE A 87 -11.11 13.31 0.70
N ILE A 88 -11.13 13.45 2.03
CA ILE A 88 -12.08 12.79 2.91
C ILE A 88 -13.07 13.84 3.41
N TYR A 89 -14.35 13.62 3.14
CA TYR A 89 -15.45 14.47 3.55
C TYR A 89 -16.46 13.66 4.40
N PRO A 90 -17.15 14.28 5.38
CA PRO A 90 -18.14 13.61 6.23
C PRO A 90 -19.35 13.02 5.50
#